data_AF-A0A151F3G8-F1
#
_entry.id   AF-A0A151F3G8-F1
#
_cell.length_a   1.000
_cell.length_b   1.000
_cell.length_c   1.000
_cell.angle_alpha   90.00
_cell.angle_beta   90.00
_cell.angle_gamma   90.00
#
_symmetry.space_group_name_H-M   'P 1'
#
loop_
_entity.id
_entity.type
_entity.pdbx_description
1 polymer ?
#
loop_
_entity_poly.entity_id
_entity_poly.type
_entity_poly.pdbx_seq_one_letter_code
_entity_poly.pdbx_strand_id
1 'polypeptide(L)'
;MYMKKEYLVFPVVVICALAVFLSYYNENGEELKPQCVRLPKESVYVGSIIFSDGEPQILGADHENGEQVKRVAGVYVARLDEHFLVIEIYSWGTRTLFKEERYRVSELKRKYPVGVSIWVEQDATSATVVFIPWE
;
A
#
# COMPACT_ATOMS: atom_id res chain seq x y z
N MET A 1 1.29 -26.44 72.18
CA MET A 1 0.15 -26.51 71.24
C MET A 1 0.66 -26.01 69.89
N TYR A 2 1.09 -26.93 69.02
CA TYR A 2 1.73 -26.60 67.75
C TYR A 2 0.67 -26.18 66.73
N MET A 3 0.61 -24.89 66.39
CA MET A 3 -0.20 -24.42 65.25
C MET A 3 0.45 -24.89 63.94
N LYS A 4 -0.28 -25.73 63.21
CA LYS A 4 0.09 -26.25 61.89
C LYS A 4 0.29 -25.09 60.89
N LYS A 5 1.49 -25.00 60.32
CA LYS A 5 1.91 -24.02 59.30
C LYS A 5 1.36 -24.30 57.89
N GLU A 6 0.23 -24.99 57.76
CA GLU A 6 -0.21 -25.54 56.46
C GLU A 6 -1.29 -24.71 55.74
N TYR A 7 -1.80 -23.64 56.35
CA TYR A 7 -2.92 -22.88 55.79
C TYR A 7 -2.55 -21.55 55.12
N LEU A 8 -1.28 -21.13 55.14
CA LEU A 8 -0.87 -19.85 54.55
C LEU A 8 -0.50 -19.93 53.07
N VAL A 9 -0.29 -21.14 52.52
CA VAL A 9 0.16 -21.33 51.14
C VAL A 9 -0.99 -21.16 50.14
N PHE A 10 -2.21 -21.52 50.53
CA PHE A 10 -3.39 -21.48 49.66
C PHE A 10 -3.80 -20.07 49.19
N PRO A 11 -3.88 -19.03 50.06
CA PRO A 11 -4.27 -17.69 49.60
C PRO A 11 -3.21 -17.02 48.72
N VAL A 12 -1.92 -17.30 48.93
CA VAL A 12 -0.83 -16.72 48.13
C VAL A 12 -0.85 -17.24 46.69
N VAL A 13 -1.08 -18.55 46.51
CA VAL A 13 -1.16 -19.17 45.17
C VAL A 13 -2.39 -18.65 44.39
N VAL A 14 -3.53 -18.46 45.07
CA VAL A 14 -4.75 -17.91 44.45
C VAL A 14 -4.55 -16.46 44.01
N ILE A 15 -3.89 -15.63 44.83
CA ILE A 15 -3.61 -14.22 44.49
C ILE A 15 -2.60 -14.14 43.33
N CYS A 16 -1.56 -14.98 43.31
CA CYS A 16 -0.61 -15.02 42.21
C CYS A 16 -1.27 -15.47 40.89
N ALA A 17 -2.18 -16.46 40.93
CA ALA A 17 -2.91 -16.89 39.73
C ALA A 17 -3.84 -15.79 39.20
N LEU A 18 -4.52 -15.04 40.09
CA LEU A 18 -5.38 -13.92 39.70
C LEU A 18 -4.58 -12.74 39.11
N ALA A 19 -3.40 -12.44 39.66
CA ALA A 19 -2.54 -11.37 39.14
C ALA A 19 -1.96 -11.69 37.75
N VAL A 20 -1.63 -12.97 37.50
CA VAL A 20 -1.21 -13.44 36.17
C VAL A 20 -2.38 -13.42 35.18
N PHE A 21 -3.57 -13.84 35.60
CA PHE A 21 -4.76 -13.82 34.75
C PHE A 21 -5.20 -12.39 34.38
N LEU A 22 -5.13 -11.45 35.33
CA LEU A 22 -5.38 -10.03 35.10
C LEU A 22 -4.30 -9.40 34.19
N SER A 23 -3.03 -9.73 34.36
CA SER A 23 -1.97 -9.23 33.46
C SER A 23 -2.13 -9.78 32.03
N TYR A 24 -2.49 -11.06 31.88
CA TYR A 24 -2.71 -11.70 30.58
C TYR A 24 -3.93 -11.14 29.82
N TYR A 25 -4.98 -10.73 30.55
CA TYR A 25 -6.14 -10.07 29.95
C TYR A 25 -5.97 -8.55 29.75
N ASN A 26 -5.03 -7.92 30.45
CA ASN A 26 -4.76 -6.48 30.30
C ASN A 26 -3.80 -6.16 29.15
N GLU A 27 -3.03 -7.14 28.65
CA GLU A 27 -2.20 -6.98 27.43
C GLU A 27 -2.98 -7.17 26.12
N ASN A 28 -4.22 -7.66 26.14
CA ASN A 28 -5.01 -7.95 24.94
C ASN A 28 -6.31 -7.12 24.79
N GLY A 29 -6.45 -6.04 25.58
CA GLY A 29 -7.68 -5.25 25.66
C GLY A 29 -7.53 -3.77 25.29
N GLU A 30 -6.33 -3.28 24.94
CA GLU A 30 -6.24 -2.01 24.26
C GLU A 30 -6.41 -2.27 22.76
N GLU A 31 -7.59 -1.93 22.25
CA GLU A 31 -7.71 -1.56 20.85
C GLU A 31 -6.58 -0.56 20.57
N LEU A 32 -5.53 -1.03 19.90
CA LEU A 32 -4.57 -0.19 19.20
C LEU A 32 -5.41 0.62 18.22
N LYS A 33 -5.96 1.75 18.70
CA LYS A 33 -6.48 2.80 17.84
C LYS A 33 -5.37 2.99 16.83
N PRO A 34 -5.62 2.77 15.52
CA PRO A 34 -4.57 2.92 14.54
C PRO A 34 -4.00 4.29 14.79
N GLN A 35 -2.76 4.33 15.30
CA GLN A 35 -2.05 5.59 15.41
C GLN A 35 -2.13 6.11 13.99
N CYS A 36 -2.78 7.25 13.83
CA CYS A 36 -2.96 7.87 12.54
C CYS A 36 -1.55 8.34 12.16
N VAL A 37 -0.74 7.41 11.65
CA VAL A 37 0.56 7.69 11.10
C VAL A 37 0.22 8.62 9.95
N ARG A 38 0.40 9.92 10.16
CA ARG A 38 0.38 10.90 9.08
C ARG A 38 1.57 10.55 8.19
N LEU A 39 1.33 9.61 7.30
CA LEU A 39 2.26 9.28 6.24
C LEU A 39 2.34 10.54 5.35
N PRO A 40 3.55 11.04 5.08
CA PRO A 40 3.71 12.24 4.28
C PRO A 40 3.08 12.02 2.90
N LYS A 41 2.52 13.08 2.32
CA LYS A 41 2.05 13.05 0.93
C LYS A 41 3.27 12.78 0.05
N GLU A 42 3.33 11.60 -0.57
CA GLU A 42 4.40 11.26 -1.50
C GLU A 42 3.95 11.56 -2.92
N SER A 43 4.85 12.15 -3.70
CA SER A 43 4.72 12.29 -5.14
C SER A 43 5.78 11.43 -5.79
N VAL A 44 5.36 10.33 -6.42
CA VAL A 44 6.24 9.30 -6.94
C VAL A 44 6.13 9.26 -8.46
N TYR A 45 7.26 9.37 -9.13
CA TYR A 45 7.34 9.13 -10.57
C TYR A 45 7.22 7.64 -10.86
N VAL A 46 6.21 7.26 -11.65
CA VAL A 46 5.93 5.86 -12.00
C VAL A 46 6.58 5.49 -13.33
N GLY A 47 6.57 6.39 -14.30
CA GLY A 47 7.10 6.12 -15.63
C GLY A 47 6.70 7.16 -16.64
N SER A 48 7.13 6.98 -17.88
CA SER A 48 6.70 7.82 -18.99
C SER A 48 6.25 6.95 -20.14
N ILE A 49 5.19 7.37 -20.81
CA ILE A 49 4.69 6.76 -22.03
C ILE A 49 5.07 7.64 -23.19
N ILE A 50 5.64 7.04 -24.24
CA ILE A 50 5.86 7.69 -25.52
C ILE A 50 4.80 7.22 -26.49
N PHE A 51 4.14 8.17 -27.16
CA PHE A 51 3.20 7.91 -28.24
C PHE A 51 3.90 8.24 -29.57
N SER A 52 4.82 7.38 -30.01
CA SER A 52 5.46 7.53 -31.31
C SER A 52 4.48 7.20 -32.45
N ASP A 53 4.95 7.25 -33.70
CA ASP A 53 4.19 6.79 -34.87
C ASP A 53 3.87 5.28 -34.82
N GLY A 54 4.49 4.54 -33.89
CA GLY A 54 4.23 3.13 -33.62
C GLY A 54 3.31 2.89 -32.42
N GLU A 55 3.46 1.70 -31.83
CA GLU A 55 2.76 1.32 -30.61
C GLU A 55 3.23 2.16 -29.42
N PRO A 56 2.32 2.55 -28.51
CA PRO A 56 2.68 3.26 -27.29
C PRO A 56 3.66 2.44 -26.45
N GLN A 57 4.64 3.11 -25.82
CA GLN A 57 5.65 2.42 -25.02
C GLN A 57 5.84 3.05 -23.65
N ILE A 58 5.83 2.24 -22.58
CA ILE A 58 6.31 2.66 -21.26
C ILE A 58 7.83 2.52 -21.22
N LEU A 59 8.53 3.60 -20.94
CA LEU A 59 9.99 3.59 -20.83
C LEU A 59 10.47 2.74 -19.65
N GLY A 60 11.32 1.75 -19.96
CA GLY A 60 11.90 0.85 -18.97
C GLY A 60 10.87 -0.11 -18.35
N ALA A 61 9.83 -0.47 -19.09
CA ALA A 61 8.90 -1.54 -18.73
C ALA A 61 9.43 -2.90 -19.17
N ASP A 62 9.08 -3.93 -18.39
CA ASP A 62 9.20 -5.32 -18.79
C ASP A 62 8.02 -5.70 -19.68
N HIS A 63 8.14 -6.80 -20.43
CA HIS A 63 7.02 -7.36 -21.19
C HIS A 63 6.53 -8.64 -20.52
N GLU A 64 5.26 -8.65 -20.13
CA GLU A 64 4.62 -9.78 -19.44
C GLU A 64 3.25 -10.05 -20.08
N ASN A 65 3.03 -11.28 -20.56
CA ASN A 65 1.74 -11.71 -21.13
C ASN A 65 1.19 -10.80 -22.25
N GLY A 66 2.06 -10.17 -23.05
CA GLY A 66 1.67 -9.25 -24.12
C GLY A 66 1.42 -7.80 -23.65
N GLU A 67 1.61 -7.50 -22.37
CA GLU A 67 1.52 -6.16 -21.81
C GLU A 67 2.90 -5.62 -21.46
N GLN A 68 3.05 -4.29 -21.54
CA GLN A 68 4.20 -3.60 -20.97
C GLN A 68 3.91 -3.29 -19.50
N VAL A 69 4.74 -3.80 -18.59
CA VAL A 69 4.56 -3.65 -17.15
C VAL A 69 5.75 -2.96 -16.52
N LYS A 70 5.51 -1.85 -15.83
CA LYS A 70 6.52 -1.13 -15.05
C LYS A 70 6.15 -1.12 -13.58
N ARG A 71 7.05 -1.60 -12.73
CA ARG A 71 6.89 -1.63 -11.27
C ARG A 71 7.82 -0.62 -10.62
N VAL A 72 7.30 0.20 -9.73
CA VAL A 72 8.08 1.19 -8.98
C VAL A 72 7.88 0.99 -7.49
N ALA A 73 9.01 0.88 -6.78
CA ALA A 73 9.09 0.72 -5.33
C ALA A 73 8.28 -0.48 -4.75
N GLY A 74 7.82 -1.42 -5.59
CA GLY A 74 6.93 -2.50 -5.18
C GLY A 74 5.52 -2.05 -4.76
N VAL A 75 5.16 -0.79 -5.04
CA VAL A 75 3.91 -0.15 -4.59
C VAL A 75 3.08 0.36 -5.77
N TYR A 76 3.72 0.72 -6.87
CA TYR A 76 3.03 1.23 -8.06
C TYR A 76 3.31 0.31 -9.24
N VAL A 77 2.26 -0.03 -9.98
CA VAL A 77 2.36 -0.84 -11.20
C VAL A 77 1.64 -0.10 -12.32
N ALA A 78 2.37 0.22 -13.39
CA ALA A 78 1.80 0.72 -14.63
C ALA A 78 1.80 -0.40 -15.66
N ARG A 79 0.63 -0.73 -16.20
CA ARG A 79 0.43 -1.76 -17.22
C ARG A 79 -0.15 -1.09 -18.46
N LEU A 80 0.44 -1.39 -19.61
CA LEU A 80 0.02 -0.84 -20.89
C LEU A 80 -0.20 -1.97 -21.88
N ASP A 81 -1.40 -2.01 -22.42
CA ASP A 81 -1.77 -2.80 -23.59
C ASP A 81 -2.11 -1.88 -24.77
N GLU A 82 -2.57 -2.45 -25.90
CA GLU A 82 -2.92 -1.71 -27.11
C GLU A 82 -4.06 -0.68 -26.91
N HIS A 83 -4.86 -0.81 -25.85
CA HIS A 83 -6.10 -0.07 -25.63
C HIS A 83 -6.09 0.74 -24.35
N PHE A 84 -5.43 0.27 -23.30
CA PHE A 84 -5.51 0.79 -21.95
C PHE A 84 -4.15 0.92 -21.29
N LEU A 85 -4.02 2.04 -20.58
CA LEU A 85 -3.08 2.21 -19.49
C LEU A 85 -3.82 1.95 -18.18
N VAL A 86 -3.36 0.99 -17.40
CA VAL A 86 -3.85 0.69 -16.05
C VAL A 86 -2.76 1.06 -15.05
N ILE A 87 -3.10 1.86 -14.06
CA ILE A 87 -2.23 2.21 -12.93
C ILE A 87 -2.81 1.59 -11.67
N GLU A 88 -2.13 0.57 -11.15
CA GLU A 88 -2.42 -0.07 -9.88
C GLU A 88 -1.57 0.60 -8.79
N ILE A 89 -2.22 1.04 -7.72
CA ILE A 89 -1.60 1.71 -6.58
C ILE A 89 -1.88 0.84 -5.37
N TYR A 90 -0.83 0.35 -4.71
CA TYR A 90 -0.93 -0.50 -3.54
C TYR A 90 -0.73 0.29 -2.24
N SER A 91 -1.28 -0.23 -1.14
CA SER A 91 -1.10 0.35 0.19
C SER A 91 0.31 0.06 0.73
N TRP A 92 1.00 1.09 1.24
CA TRP A 92 2.36 0.95 1.78
C TRP A 92 2.49 -0.17 2.84
N GLY A 93 3.61 -0.88 2.80
CA GLY A 93 3.91 -1.96 3.75
C GLY A 93 3.00 -3.19 3.62
N THR A 94 2.03 -3.16 2.71
CA THR A 94 1.12 -4.27 2.42
C THR A 94 1.13 -4.58 0.93
N ARG A 95 0.54 -5.72 0.55
CA ARG A 95 0.32 -6.07 -0.86
C ARG A 95 -1.15 -5.90 -1.27
N THR A 96 -1.88 -5.05 -0.55
CA THR A 96 -3.30 -4.81 -0.80
C THR A 96 -3.45 -3.68 -1.80
N LEU A 97 -4.23 -3.92 -2.86
CA LEU A 97 -4.57 -2.90 -3.85
C LEU A 97 -5.35 -1.77 -3.16
N PHE A 98 -4.84 -0.55 -3.25
CA PHE A 98 -5.46 0.64 -2.69
C PHE A 98 -6.40 1.29 -3.70
N LYS A 99 -5.92 1.49 -4.94
CA LYS A 99 -6.68 2.10 -6.03
C LYS A 99 -6.20 1.56 -7.37
N GLU A 100 -7.11 1.43 -8.31
CA GLU A 100 -6.82 1.16 -9.71
C GLU A 100 -7.41 2.29 -10.56
N GLU A 101 -6.63 2.82 -11.49
CA GLU A 101 -7.09 3.78 -12.47
C GLU A 101 -6.84 3.29 -13.88
N ARG A 102 -7.85 3.39 -14.74
CA ARG A 102 -7.82 2.88 -16.11
C ARG A 102 -8.09 3.99 -17.11
N TYR A 103 -7.19 4.12 -18.07
CA TYR A 103 -7.16 5.18 -19.06
C TYR A 103 -7.12 4.60 -20.46
N ARG A 104 -7.91 5.15 -21.39
CA ARG A 104 -7.84 4.77 -22.80
C ARG A 104 -6.61 5.39 -23.44
N VAL A 105 -5.78 4.55 -24.06
CA VAL A 105 -4.59 4.97 -24.79
C VAL A 105 -4.93 5.97 -25.90
N SER A 106 -6.01 5.73 -26.65
CA SER A 106 -6.44 6.63 -27.73
C SER A 106 -6.80 8.03 -27.23
N GLU A 107 -7.40 8.14 -26.04
CA GLU A 107 -7.74 9.42 -25.43
C GLU A 107 -6.50 10.12 -24.87
N LEU A 108 -5.59 9.37 -24.26
CA LEU A 108 -4.30 9.87 -23.81
C LEU A 108 -3.48 10.40 -24.99
N LYS A 109 -3.34 9.64 -26.09
CA LYS A 109 -2.63 10.06 -27.30
C LYS A 109 -3.28 11.29 -27.95
N ARG A 110 -4.61 11.39 -27.95
CA ARG A 110 -5.30 12.59 -28.44
C ARG A 110 -4.99 13.83 -27.60
N LYS A 111 -4.87 13.68 -26.27
CA LYS A 111 -4.62 14.78 -25.33
C LYS A 111 -3.12 15.14 -25.25
N TYR A 112 -2.26 14.15 -25.34
CA TYR A 112 -0.81 14.23 -25.18
C TYR A 112 -0.16 13.49 -26.36
N PRO A 113 -0.05 14.12 -27.55
CA PRO A 113 0.31 13.43 -28.78
C PRO A 113 1.76 12.90 -28.81
N VAL A 114 2.68 13.50 -28.06
CA VAL A 114 4.10 13.10 -28.01
C VAL A 114 4.33 12.01 -26.96
N GLY A 115 3.85 12.25 -25.75
CA GLY A 115 4.13 11.41 -24.60
C GLY A 115 3.68 12.08 -23.30
N VAL A 116 3.75 11.32 -22.21
CA VAL A 116 3.34 11.77 -20.90
C VAL A 116 4.15 11.10 -19.80
N SER A 117 4.60 11.88 -18.83
CA SER A 117 5.14 11.40 -17.56
C SER A 117 3.99 11.15 -16.58
N ILE A 118 4.05 10.01 -15.90
CA ILE A 118 3.06 9.53 -14.94
C ILE A 118 3.63 9.72 -13.54
N TRP A 119 2.92 10.47 -12.73
CA TRP A 119 3.18 10.65 -11.32
C TRP A 119 1.99 10.15 -10.53
N VAL A 120 2.23 9.61 -9.33
CA VAL A 120 1.19 9.28 -8.38
C VAL A 120 1.40 10.12 -7.14
N GLU A 121 0.37 10.86 -6.76
CA GLU A 121 0.30 11.54 -5.47
C GLU A 121 -0.56 10.71 -4.53
N GLN A 122 0.03 10.22 -3.44
CA GLN A 122 -0.64 9.37 -2.46
C GLN A 122 -0.48 9.93 -1.04
N ASP A 123 -1.56 9.90 -0.29
CA ASP A 123 -1.59 10.10 1.15
C ASP A 123 -2.29 8.91 1.84
N ALA A 124 -2.49 8.98 3.15
CA ALA A 124 -3.09 7.89 3.93
C ALA A 124 -4.53 7.50 3.51
N THR A 125 -5.24 8.38 2.79
CA THR A 125 -6.66 8.27 2.49
C THR A 125 -6.99 8.40 1.01
N SER A 126 -6.06 8.91 0.20
CA SER A 126 -6.28 9.21 -1.20
C SER A 126 -5.05 8.89 -2.05
N ALA A 127 -5.31 8.58 -3.33
CA ALA A 127 -4.28 8.45 -4.34
C ALA A 127 -4.81 9.02 -5.65
N THR A 128 -3.97 9.77 -6.36
CA THR A 128 -4.32 10.45 -7.62
C THR A 128 -3.20 10.27 -8.63
N VAL A 129 -3.54 9.84 -9.84
CA VAL A 129 -2.60 9.82 -10.97
C VAL A 129 -2.55 11.20 -11.62
N VAL A 130 -1.35 11.73 -11.81
CA VAL A 130 -1.08 13.01 -12.45
C VAL A 130 -0.27 12.78 -13.72
N PHE A 131 -0.76 13.36 -14.81
CA PHE A 131 -0.14 13.30 -16.12
C PHE A 131 0.57 14.61 -16.43
N ILE A 132 1.88 14.55 -16.67
CA ILE A 132 2.69 15.70 -17.08
C ILE A 132 3.08 15.51 -18.55
N PRO A 133 2.58 16.34 -19.48
CA PRO A 133 2.85 16.18 -20.91
C PRO A 133 4.35 16.36 -21.22
N TRP A 134 4.81 15.64 -22.24
CA TRP A 134 6.11 15.90 -22.86
C TRP A 134 5.90 16.98 -23.94
N GLU A 135 6.57 18.12 -23.81
CA GLU A 135 6.51 19.24 -24.76
C GLU A 135 7.17 18.90 -26.10
#